data_AF-A0A9J5Y1M9-F1
#
_entry.id   AF-A0A9J5Y1M9-F1
#
_cell.length_a   1.000
_cell.length_b   1.000
_cell.length_c   1.000
_cell.angle_alpha   90.00
_cell.angle_beta   90.00
_cell.angle_gamma   90.00
#
_symmetry.space_group_name_H-M   'P 1'
#
loop_
_entity.id
_entity.type
_entity.pdbx_description
1 polymer ?
#
loop_
_entity_poly.entity_id
_entity_poly.type
_entity_poly.pdbx_seq_one_letter_code
_entity_poly.pdbx_strand_id
1 'polypeptide(L)'
;MSFDTTKLLDPPRPSYTFSIYNRDLFEKSKFKDYDSLLEHRLARSQARANHLALILENGNVTRPHGAHESKRDNGKVPTTTSIEFANGEYVASFILGTDQQTTRHLLIDTGSDLTWWQCGPCRPNKCYEQRNEPLYDFTKSKTYQKLDCLVQSTICLYETSIYDCIPYDNTCIYDYKYADGSRTRGWIAEDVITFVLDQNTVRIFFGCGRDQTNGTAFTGEYSGIAGLGRRVHIGSFSLPSQFEADIMALCLPEFYSTKPSTLSFHTTPYKKTTSARLLPNFKFPTIYFVNLYKVFINDKVIPLFPSFSQNIGNDMTGGCIVDTGATITNFPPDFYYVFRDTFRQEVKDIPLYDAPLGSFDTCYMVDPGVVPTFPVVKLYFGHQSPENLLLLEQQRVVVHERGLFCLAFKKWNHPLAIIGSYQLQGIGLTFDTATDTLSFELDACN
;
A
#
# COMPACT_ATOMS: atom_id res chain seq x y z
N MET A 1 -23.59 4.22 -6.86
CA MET A 1 -23.47 5.27 -7.92
C MET A 1 -22.75 4.64 -9.11
N SER A 2 -23.28 4.67 -10.34
CA SER A 2 -22.56 4.08 -11.49
C SER A 2 -21.59 5.10 -12.10
N PHE A 3 -20.30 4.80 -12.06
CA PHE A 3 -19.29 5.49 -12.85
C PHE A 3 -18.87 4.57 -13.99
N ASP A 4 -18.90 5.08 -15.23
CA ASP A 4 -18.51 4.33 -16.42
C ASP A 4 -16.98 4.37 -16.56
N THR A 5 -16.32 3.27 -16.21
CA THR A 5 -14.86 3.15 -16.25
C THR A 5 -14.28 3.26 -17.66
N THR A 6 -15.08 3.03 -18.71
CA THR A 6 -14.63 3.22 -20.09
C THR A 6 -14.40 4.71 -20.43
N LYS A 7 -14.87 5.62 -19.58
CA LYS A 7 -14.64 7.07 -19.67
C LYS A 7 -13.46 7.55 -18.81
N LEU A 8 -12.75 6.65 -18.12
CA LEU A 8 -11.46 7.00 -17.52
C LEU A 8 -10.46 7.29 -18.64
N LEU A 9 -10.32 8.57 -18.96
CA LEU A 9 -9.23 9.03 -19.80
C LEU A 9 -7.96 9.01 -18.96
N ASP A 10 -7.06 8.09 -19.26
CA ASP A 10 -5.68 8.15 -18.79
C ASP A 10 -4.95 9.23 -19.59
N PRO A 11 -4.66 10.40 -19.00
CA PRO A 11 -3.99 11.47 -19.74
C PRO A 11 -2.61 10.98 -20.18
N PRO A 12 -2.16 11.28 -21.40
CA PRO A 12 -0.84 10.89 -21.85
C PRO A 12 0.21 11.47 -20.89
N ARG A 13 1.02 10.60 -20.29
CA ARG A 13 2.07 10.96 -19.34
C ARG A 13 3.45 10.96 -19.98
N PRO A 14 4.35 11.88 -19.59
CA PRO A 14 5.74 11.84 -20.00
C PRO A 14 6.44 10.59 -19.46
N SER A 15 7.63 10.30 -19.98
CA SER A 15 8.51 9.24 -19.47
C SER A 15 8.61 9.27 -17.95
N TYR A 16 8.62 8.08 -17.37
CA TYR A 16 8.72 7.86 -15.93
C TYR A 16 7.60 8.50 -15.10
N THR A 17 6.45 8.77 -15.71
CA THR A 17 5.26 9.29 -15.03
C THR A 17 4.04 8.44 -15.34
N PHE A 18 3.22 8.18 -14.32
CA PHE A 18 2.03 7.33 -14.40
C PHE A 18 0.84 8.01 -13.73
N SER A 19 -0.36 7.74 -14.22
CA SER A 19 -1.59 8.17 -13.56
C SER A 19 -1.92 7.26 -12.38
N ILE A 20 -2.29 7.85 -11.24
CA ILE A 20 -2.80 7.15 -10.07
C ILE A 20 -4.31 7.35 -9.99
N TYR A 21 -5.04 6.27 -9.73
CA TYR A 21 -6.48 6.27 -9.48
C TYR A 21 -6.79 5.65 -8.14
N ASN A 22 -7.89 6.10 -7.53
CA ASN A 22 -8.48 5.33 -6.45
C ASN A 22 -9.10 4.05 -7.04
N ARG A 23 -8.74 2.88 -6.48
CA ARG A 23 -9.15 1.57 -6.98
C ARG A 23 -10.66 1.41 -7.05
N ASP A 24 -11.38 2.06 -6.15
CA ASP A 24 -12.83 1.89 -6.09
C ASP A 24 -13.55 2.57 -7.25
N LEU A 25 -12.88 3.43 -8.05
CA LEU A 25 -13.44 3.88 -9.32
C LEU A 25 -13.84 2.71 -10.23
N PHE A 26 -13.15 1.58 -10.11
CA PHE A 26 -13.43 0.34 -10.83
C PHE A 26 -14.51 -0.53 -10.16
N GLU A 27 -14.86 -0.25 -8.91
CA GLU A 27 -15.83 -1.01 -8.11
C GLU A 27 -17.11 -0.23 -7.78
N LYS A 28 -17.19 1.08 -8.06
CA LYS A 28 -18.29 1.98 -7.62
C LYS A 28 -19.71 1.46 -7.92
N SER A 29 -19.87 0.69 -9.00
CA SER A 29 -21.15 0.07 -9.37
C SER A 29 -21.58 -1.10 -8.47
N LYS A 30 -20.65 -1.71 -7.74
CA LYS A 30 -20.89 -2.87 -6.85
C LYS A 30 -21.41 -2.48 -5.48
N PHE A 31 -21.25 -1.22 -5.10
CA PHE A 31 -21.61 -0.70 -3.78
C PHE A 31 -22.89 0.11 -3.86
N LYS A 32 -23.79 -0.16 -2.92
CA LYS A 32 -25.12 0.47 -2.86
C LYS A 32 -24.99 1.95 -2.48
N ASP A 33 -24.06 2.22 -1.59
CA ASP A 33 -23.81 3.51 -0.95
C ASP A 33 -22.30 3.63 -0.63
N TYR A 34 -21.94 4.75 -0.04
CA TYR A 34 -20.57 5.04 0.36
C TYR A 34 -20.11 4.17 1.54
N ASP A 35 -21.01 3.94 2.49
CA ASP A 35 -20.70 3.20 3.71
C ASP A 35 -20.25 1.78 3.39
N SER A 36 -21.00 1.09 2.52
CA SER A 36 -20.61 -0.24 2.05
C SER A 36 -19.26 -0.26 1.32
N LEU A 37 -18.86 0.83 0.67
CA LEU A 37 -17.56 0.96 0.03
C LEU A 37 -16.43 1.06 1.06
N LEU A 38 -16.58 1.96 2.02
CA LEU A 38 -15.58 2.23 3.05
C LEU A 38 -15.42 1.05 4.01
N GLU A 39 -16.49 0.35 4.41
CA GLU A 39 -16.38 -0.89 5.18
C GLU A 39 -15.49 -1.94 4.52
N HIS A 40 -15.63 -2.10 3.20
CA HIS A 40 -14.81 -3.04 2.44
C HIS A 40 -13.33 -2.64 2.50
N ARG A 41 -13.00 -1.34 2.34
CA ARG A 41 -11.62 -0.82 2.50
C ARG A 41 -11.02 -1.08 3.88
N LEU A 42 -11.84 -0.98 4.93
CA LEU A 42 -11.34 -1.11 6.30
C LEU A 42 -11.03 -2.57 6.63
N ALA A 43 -11.90 -3.48 6.21
CA ALA A 43 -11.68 -4.92 6.36
C ALA A 43 -10.37 -5.34 5.67
N ARG A 44 -10.15 -4.85 4.45
CA ARG A 44 -8.90 -4.94 3.68
C ARG A 44 -7.68 -4.45 4.46
N SER A 45 -7.75 -3.22 4.97
CA SER A 45 -6.69 -2.62 5.79
C SER A 45 -6.35 -3.43 7.03
N GLN A 46 -7.36 -4.00 7.71
CA GLN A 46 -7.16 -4.74 8.96
C GLN A 46 -6.46 -6.06 8.72
N ALA A 47 -6.80 -6.74 7.62
CA ALA A 47 -6.13 -7.94 7.19
C ALA A 47 -4.62 -7.71 6.97
N ARG A 48 -4.24 -6.67 6.23
CA ARG A 48 -2.83 -6.33 5.96
C ARG A 48 -2.06 -6.04 7.25
N ALA A 49 -2.63 -5.23 8.14
CA ALA A 49 -1.98 -4.91 9.41
C ALA A 49 -1.70 -6.19 10.23
N ASN A 50 -2.74 -6.99 10.48
CA ASN A 50 -2.61 -8.19 11.32
C ASN A 50 -1.52 -9.16 10.85
N HIS A 51 -1.22 -9.23 9.56
CA HIS A 51 -0.25 -10.17 9.03
C HIS A 51 1.13 -9.56 8.73
N LEU A 52 1.26 -8.25 8.50
CA LEU A 52 2.56 -7.56 8.53
C LEU A 52 3.20 -7.71 9.91
N ALA A 53 2.37 -7.72 10.97
CA ALA A 53 2.81 -8.06 12.32
C ALA A 53 3.53 -9.42 12.40
N LEU A 54 2.96 -10.45 11.76
CA LEU A 54 3.49 -11.82 11.77
C LEU A 54 4.81 -11.97 10.99
N ILE A 55 5.01 -11.18 9.93
CA ILE A 55 6.23 -11.23 9.10
C ILE A 55 7.41 -10.59 9.85
N LEU A 56 7.17 -9.44 10.45
CA LEU A 56 8.17 -8.67 11.16
C LEU A 56 8.61 -9.35 12.47
N GLU A 57 7.71 -10.07 13.15
CA GLU A 57 8.03 -10.92 14.32
C GLU A 57 8.88 -12.15 13.97
N ASN A 58 8.68 -12.78 12.81
CA ASN A 58 9.27 -14.10 12.55
C ASN A 58 10.65 -14.08 11.89
N GLY A 59 11.10 -13.00 11.25
CA GLY A 59 12.49 -12.75 10.83
C GLY A 59 13.24 -13.80 9.97
N ASN A 60 12.70 -15.01 9.77
CA ASN A 60 13.25 -16.16 9.08
C ASN A 60 12.14 -17.22 8.98
N VAL A 61 11.65 -17.49 7.77
CA VAL A 61 10.74 -18.63 7.53
C VAL A 61 11.55 -19.92 7.59
N THR A 62 11.74 -20.47 8.79
CA THR A 62 11.99 -21.90 8.97
C THR A 62 10.65 -22.58 9.23
N ARG A 63 10.29 -23.52 8.36
CA ARG A 63 9.03 -24.27 8.39
C ARG A 63 8.97 -25.17 9.64
N PRO A 64 7.82 -25.24 10.35
CA PRO A 64 7.51 -26.42 11.15
C PRO A 64 6.80 -27.46 10.26
N HIS A 65 7.36 -28.67 10.24
CA HIS A 65 6.73 -29.87 9.71
C HIS A 65 5.52 -30.29 10.56
N GLY A 66 4.46 -30.76 9.89
CA GLY A 66 3.52 -31.75 10.43
C GLY A 66 2.34 -31.22 11.23
N ALA A 67 1.19 -31.05 10.59
CA ALA A 67 -0.09 -30.87 11.25
C ALA A 67 -0.61 -32.21 11.79
N HIS A 68 -0.92 -32.26 13.08
CA HIS A 68 -1.90 -33.20 13.63
C HIS A 68 -3.24 -32.48 13.76
N GLU A 69 -4.24 -32.97 13.03
CA GLU A 69 -5.63 -32.52 13.10
C GLU A 69 -6.26 -32.84 14.45
N SER A 70 -6.92 -31.86 15.07
CA SER A 70 -7.93 -32.11 16.10
C SER A 70 -9.26 -31.45 15.73
N LYS A 71 -10.30 -32.28 15.58
CA LYS A 71 -11.70 -31.93 15.32
C LYS A 71 -12.37 -31.16 16.48
N ARG A 72 -13.23 -30.21 16.14
CA ARG A 72 -14.50 -29.76 16.81
C ARG A 72 -14.96 -28.47 16.10
N ASP A 73 -16.23 -28.08 15.98
CA ASP A 73 -17.56 -28.62 16.27
C ASP A 73 -18.56 -27.75 15.46
N ASN A 74 -19.70 -28.30 15.07
CA ASN A 74 -20.70 -27.70 14.18
C ASN A 74 -21.59 -26.70 14.93
N GLY A 75 -21.27 -25.41 14.82
CA GLY A 75 -22.17 -24.30 15.17
C GLY A 75 -22.53 -23.48 13.94
N LYS A 76 -23.81 -23.44 13.56
CA LYS A 76 -24.33 -22.58 12.48
C LYS A 76 -24.13 -21.10 12.84
N VAL A 77 -23.05 -20.51 12.35
CA VAL A 77 -22.83 -19.06 12.33
C VAL A 77 -23.59 -18.48 11.13
N PRO A 78 -24.29 -17.34 11.25
CA PRO A 78 -24.94 -16.69 10.12
C PRO A 78 -23.93 -16.43 9.00
N THR A 79 -24.34 -16.68 7.77
CA THR A 79 -23.56 -16.56 6.53
C THR A 79 -22.79 -15.23 6.52
N THR A 80 -21.53 -15.29 6.94
CA THR A 80 -20.62 -14.15 6.91
C THR A 80 -20.45 -13.74 5.47
N THR A 81 -20.79 -12.48 5.16
CA THR A 81 -20.29 -11.76 4.01
C THR A 81 -18.82 -12.13 3.84
N SER A 82 -18.47 -12.71 2.70
CA SER A 82 -17.10 -13.12 2.40
C SER A 82 -16.20 -11.89 2.52
N ILE A 83 -15.42 -11.81 3.59
CA ILE A 83 -14.45 -10.74 3.80
C ILE A 83 -13.36 -10.94 2.73
N GLU A 84 -13.38 -10.10 1.70
CA GLU A 84 -12.34 -10.06 0.67
C GLU A 84 -11.12 -9.32 1.26
N PHE A 85 -10.00 -10.03 1.35
CA PHE A 85 -8.77 -9.61 2.02
C PHE A 85 -7.90 -8.71 1.12
N ALA A 86 -8.45 -7.76 0.36
CA ALA A 86 -7.61 -7.03 -0.61
C ALA A 86 -6.63 -6.02 0.01
N ASN A 87 -5.47 -5.86 -0.63
CA ASN A 87 -4.47 -4.85 -0.28
C ASN A 87 -4.76 -3.52 -0.99
N GLY A 88 -4.32 -2.40 -0.40
CA GLY A 88 -4.18 -1.08 -1.04
C GLY A 88 -5.42 -0.44 -1.67
N GLU A 89 -5.40 0.88 -1.76
CA GLU A 89 -6.54 1.69 -2.24
C GLU A 89 -6.28 2.38 -3.58
N TYR A 90 -5.08 2.25 -4.12
CA TYR A 90 -4.63 3.02 -5.26
C TYR A 90 -3.98 2.12 -6.30
N VAL A 91 -4.30 2.39 -7.55
CA VAL A 91 -3.72 1.71 -8.70
C VAL A 91 -3.05 2.74 -9.62
N ALA A 92 -1.99 2.34 -10.31
CA ALA A 92 -1.37 3.11 -11.37
C ALA A 92 -1.54 2.40 -12.72
N SER A 93 -1.65 3.19 -13.78
CA SER A 93 -1.90 2.72 -15.14
C SER A 93 -0.59 2.46 -15.89
N PHE A 94 -0.47 1.29 -16.51
CA PHE A 94 0.72 0.86 -17.24
C PHE A 94 0.36 0.26 -18.59
N ILE A 95 1.21 0.48 -19.59
CA ILE A 95 1.19 -0.24 -20.86
C ILE A 95 2.46 -1.07 -20.94
N LEU A 96 2.33 -2.39 -20.90
CA LEU A 96 3.45 -3.35 -20.93
C LEU A 96 3.42 -4.17 -22.21
N GLY A 97 4.56 -4.25 -22.90
CA GLY A 97 4.77 -5.01 -24.12
C GLY A 97 4.47 -4.25 -25.41
N THR A 98 4.82 -4.86 -26.54
CA THR A 98 4.90 -4.18 -27.84
C THR A 98 3.65 -4.27 -28.71
N ASP A 99 2.94 -5.41 -28.72
CA ASP A 99 1.76 -5.57 -29.60
C ASP A 99 0.43 -5.45 -28.85
N GLN A 100 0.46 -5.26 -27.52
CA GLN A 100 -0.72 -4.99 -26.69
C GLN A 100 -0.60 -3.58 -26.09
N GLN A 101 -1.08 -2.57 -26.80
CA GLN A 101 -1.31 -1.23 -26.23
C GLN A 101 -2.52 -1.23 -25.29
N THR A 102 -2.58 -2.22 -24.39
CA THR A 102 -3.65 -2.39 -23.42
C THR A 102 -3.17 -1.83 -22.10
N THR A 103 -3.81 -0.76 -21.65
CA THR A 103 -3.64 -0.23 -20.31
C THR A 103 -4.08 -1.28 -19.29
N ARG A 104 -3.22 -1.49 -18.30
CA ARG A 104 -3.49 -2.33 -17.13
C ARG A 104 -3.23 -1.56 -15.86
N HIS A 105 -4.07 -1.77 -14.86
CA HIS A 105 -3.95 -1.11 -13.57
C HIS A 105 -3.24 -2.04 -12.57
N LEU A 106 -2.12 -1.59 -12.02
CA LEU A 106 -1.45 -2.29 -10.92
C LEU A 106 -1.66 -1.54 -9.62
N LEU A 107 -1.91 -2.28 -8.55
CA LEU A 107 -1.93 -1.70 -7.20
C LEU A 107 -0.56 -1.12 -6.85
N ILE A 108 -0.51 0.08 -6.28
CA ILE A 108 0.77 0.68 -5.85
C ILE A 108 1.05 0.37 -4.38
N ASP A 109 2.24 -0.18 -4.09
CA ASP A 109 2.60 -0.64 -2.74
C ASP A 109 4.03 -0.22 -2.38
N THR A 110 4.18 0.82 -1.55
CA THR A 110 5.48 1.26 -1.01
C THR A 110 6.04 0.33 0.08
N GLY A 111 5.26 -0.64 0.54
CA GLY A 111 5.67 -1.70 1.46
C GLY A 111 6.16 -2.98 0.78
N SER A 112 6.30 -3.00 -0.56
CA SER A 112 6.77 -4.17 -1.30
C SER A 112 7.75 -3.82 -2.42
N ASP A 113 8.59 -4.79 -2.79
CA ASP A 113 9.67 -4.63 -3.75
C ASP A 113 9.49 -5.42 -5.05
N LEU A 114 8.50 -6.30 -5.16
CA LEU A 114 8.19 -7.03 -6.40
C LEU A 114 7.12 -6.31 -7.21
N THR A 115 7.48 -5.83 -8.40
CA THR A 115 6.52 -5.47 -9.44
C THR A 115 6.12 -6.72 -10.23
N TRP A 116 4.82 -7.02 -10.33
CA TRP A 116 4.33 -8.19 -11.06
C TRP A 116 2.97 -7.95 -11.72
N TRP A 117 2.76 -8.65 -12.84
CA TRP A 117 1.48 -8.76 -13.55
C TRP A 117 0.98 -10.21 -13.48
N GLN A 118 -0.34 -10.40 -13.43
CA GLN A 118 -0.93 -11.70 -13.66
C GLN A 118 -0.89 -12.02 -15.15
N CYS A 119 -0.21 -13.11 -15.48
CA CYS A 119 0.08 -13.53 -16.84
C CYS A 119 -0.87 -14.64 -17.32
N GLY A 120 -1.24 -14.55 -18.59
CA GLY A 120 -1.93 -15.61 -19.32
C GLY A 120 -0.97 -16.54 -20.07
N PRO A 121 -1.31 -17.82 -20.29
CA PRO A 121 -2.49 -18.51 -19.74
C PRO A 121 -2.32 -18.79 -18.25
N CYS A 122 -3.35 -18.76 -17.41
CA CYS A 122 -3.21 -19.03 -15.97
C CYS A 122 -3.02 -20.52 -15.65
N ARG A 123 -2.51 -20.85 -14.44
CA ARG A 123 -2.63 -22.23 -13.94
C ARG A 123 -4.11 -22.51 -13.59
N PRO A 124 -4.64 -23.71 -13.87
CA PRO A 124 -6.05 -24.03 -13.62
C PRO A 124 -6.48 -23.71 -12.19
N ASN A 125 -7.49 -22.85 -12.03
CA ASN A 125 -8.05 -22.41 -10.73
C ASN A 125 -7.01 -21.78 -9.77
N LYS A 126 -5.93 -21.19 -10.29
CA LYS A 126 -4.91 -20.53 -9.46
C LYS A 126 -4.82 -19.02 -9.65
N CYS A 127 -5.37 -18.46 -10.72
CA CYS A 127 -5.47 -17.00 -10.84
C CYS A 127 -6.81 -16.52 -10.30
N TYR A 128 -6.83 -15.32 -9.74
CA TYR A 128 -8.07 -14.58 -9.55
C TYR A 128 -8.60 -14.11 -10.92
N GLU A 129 -9.91 -13.95 -11.04
CA GLU A 129 -10.53 -13.50 -12.28
C GLU A 129 -10.43 -11.98 -12.42
N GLN A 130 -9.71 -11.49 -13.43
CA GLN A 130 -9.70 -10.08 -13.79
C GLN A 130 -11.01 -9.72 -14.49
N ARG A 131 -11.70 -8.68 -13.99
CA ARG A 131 -13.04 -8.27 -14.44
C ARG A 131 -13.00 -7.23 -15.54
N ASN A 132 -12.09 -6.27 -15.44
CA ASN A 132 -12.06 -5.10 -16.33
C ASN A 132 -10.99 -5.23 -17.41
N GLU A 133 -9.97 -6.06 -17.18
CA GLU A 133 -8.75 -6.10 -17.98
C GLU A 133 -8.39 -7.54 -18.34
N PRO A 134 -7.82 -7.79 -19.53
CA PRO A 134 -7.31 -9.10 -19.86
C PRO A 134 -5.96 -9.33 -19.16
N LEU A 135 -5.71 -10.60 -18.84
CA LEU A 135 -4.39 -11.07 -18.41
C LEU A 135 -3.29 -10.56 -19.35
N TYR A 136 -2.10 -10.33 -18.83
CA TYR A 136 -0.95 -10.04 -19.68
C TYR A 136 -0.54 -11.32 -20.43
N ASP A 137 -0.79 -11.35 -21.74
CA ASP A 137 -0.42 -12.46 -22.62
C ASP A 137 0.94 -12.17 -23.25
N PHE A 138 1.96 -12.73 -22.58
CA PHE A 138 3.37 -12.55 -22.95
C PHE A 138 3.72 -13.05 -24.35
N THR A 139 2.94 -13.98 -24.92
CA THR A 139 3.23 -14.51 -26.27
C THR A 139 2.97 -13.51 -27.39
N LYS A 140 2.24 -12.43 -27.08
CA LYS A 140 1.98 -11.35 -28.05
C LYS A 140 3.02 -10.24 -27.99
N SER A 141 3.93 -10.22 -27.02
CA SER A 141 4.95 -9.18 -26.97
C SER A 141 6.22 -9.65 -27.67
N LYS A 142 6.71 -8.88 -28.64
CA LYS A 142 7.96 -9.17 -29.36
C LYS A 142 9.21 -8.84 -28.55
N THR A 143 9.03 -8.06 -27.48
CA THR A 143 10.09 -7.58 -26.58
C THR A 143 10.17 -8.35 -25.28
N TYR A 144 9.21 -9.26 -25.06
CA TYR A 144 9.18 -10.13 -23.90
C TYR A 144 10.31 -11.15 -23.96
N GLN A 145 11.00 -11.30 -22.84
CA GLN A 145 11.97 -12.35 -22.63
C GLN A 145 11.86 -12.90 -21.21
N LYS A 146 11.89 -14.23 -21.08
CA LYS A 146 11.96 -14.86 -19.76
C LYS A 146 13.38 -14.72 -19.20
N LEU A 147 13.52 -14.42 -17.91
CA LEU A 147 14.84 -14.32 -17.27
C LEU A 147 15.52 -15.69 -17.21
N ASP A 148 16.69 -15.80 -17.84
CA ASP A 148 17.58 -16.95 -17.71
C ASP A 148 18.52 -16.70 -16.51
N CYS A 149 18.32 -17.45 -15.43
CA CYS A 149 19.06 -17.26 -14.18
C CYS A 149 20.50 -17.80 -14.19
N LEU A 150 20.92 -18.54 -15.21
CA LEU A 150 22.32 -18.94 -15.38
C LEU A 150 23.12 -17.86 -16.14
N VAL A 151 22.48 -17.18 -17.09
CA VAL A 151 23.08 -16.06 -17.83
C VAL A 151 23.03 -14.77 -17.01
N GLN A 152 21.91 -14.50 -16.35
CA GLN A 152 21.66 -13.28 -15.57
C GLN A 152 21.55 -13.60 -14.07
N SER A 153 22.52 -14.35 -13.55
CA SER A 153 22.54 -14.86 -12.17
C SER A 153 22.52 -13.77 -11.10
N THR A 154 23.01 -12.56 -11.40
CA THR A 154 22.97 -11.43 -10.46
C THR A 154 21.59 -10.78 -10.33
N ILE A 155 20.68 -11.06 -11.27
CA ILE A 155 19.31 -10.54 -11.27
C ILE A 155 18.39 -11.53 -10.56
N CYS A 156 18.58 -12.82 -10.79
CA CYS A 156 17.85 -13.87 -10.08
C CYS A 156 18.50 -14.14 -8.72
N LEU A 157 18.02 -13.49 -7.66
CA LEU A 157 18.54 -13.59 -6.29
C LEU A 157 18.19 -14.93 -5.61
N TYR A 158 18.63 -16.05 -6.18
CA TYR A 158 18.28 -17.40 -5.72
C TYR A 158 18.80 -17.74 -4.30
N GLU A 159 19.65 -16.89 -3.72
CA GLU A 159 20.11 -17.02 -2.32
C GLU A 159 19.07 -16.49 -1.30
N THR A 160 17.95 -15.94 -1.77
CA THR A 160 16.84 -15.50 -0.91
C THR A 160 15.76 -16.59 -0.77
N SER A 161 14.94 -16.53 0.27
CA SER A 161 13.79 -17.46 0.39
C SER A 161 12.64 -17.17 -0.59
N ILE A 162 12.78 -16.20 -1.48
CA ILE A 162 11.73 -15.69 -2.37
C ILE A 162 11.97 -16.14 -3.81
N TYR A 163 13.22 -16.10 -4.28
CA TYR A 163 13.57 -16.43 -5.66
C TYR A 163 14.33 -17.75 -5.71
N ASP A 164 14.15 -18.52 -6.78
CA ASP A 164 14.88 -19.77 -7.00
C ASP A 164 15.21 -19.92 -8.48
N CYS A 165 16.37 -20.49 -8.79
CA CYS A 165 16.81 -20.73 -10.15
C CYS A 165 16.57 -22.20 -10.48
N ILE A 166 15.58 -22.45 -11.34
CA ILE A 166 15.22 -23.81 -11.73
C ILE A 166 16.28 -24.38 -12.68
N PRO A 167 17.05 -25.42 -12.29
CA PRO A 167 18.24 -25.83 -13.04
C PRO A 167 17.97 -26.45 -14.41
N TYR A 168 16.77 -26.99 -14.64
CA TYR A 168 16.45 -27.74 -15.85
C TYR A 168 16.01 -26.87 -17.03
N ASP A 169 15.51 -25.66 -16.77
CA ASP A 169 15.06 -24.71 -17.81
C ASP A 169 15.57 -23.28 -17.59
N ASN A 170 16.54 -23.11 -16.68
CA ASN A 170 17.14 -21.85 -16.27
C ASN A 170 16.14 -20.77 -15.87
N THR A 171 14.92 -21.12 -15.47
CA THR A 171 13.90 -20.14 -15.12
C THR A 171 14.15 -19.59 -13.72
N CYS A 172 14.23 -18.27 -13.60
CA CYS A 172 14.11 -17.62 -12.31
C CYS A 172 12.65 -17.62 -11.84
N ILE A 173 12.30 -18.47 -10.87
CA ILE A 173 10.97 -18.48 -10.26
C ILE A 173 10.93 -17.58 -9.03
N TYR A 174 9.73 -17.13 -8.67
CA TYR A 174 9.51 -16.43 -7.42
C TYR A 174 8.31 -16.99 -6.68
N ASP A 175 8.38 -16.84 -5.35
CA ASP A 175 7.31 -17.18 -4.44
C ASP A 175 7.13 -16.09 -3.38
N TYR A 176 6.31 -15.10 -3.72
CA TYR A 176 6.20 -13.87 -2.97
C TYR A 176 4.96 -13.88 -2.08
N LYS A 177 5.13 -13.65 -0.78
CA LYS A 177 4.06 -13.59 0.21
C LYS A 177 3.94 -12.18 0.76
N TYR A 178 2.75 -11.62 0.65
CA TYR A 178 2.43 -10.29 1.16
C TYR A 178 2.08 -10.30 2.64
N ALA A 179 2.13 -9.08 3.18
CA ALA A 179 1.73 -8.71 4.53
C ALA A 179 0.31 -9.09 4.92
N ASP A 180 -0.62 -9.38 4.01
CA ASP A 180 -1.99 -9.84 4.32
C ASP A 180 -2.12 -11.37 4.25
N GLY A 181 -1.04 -12.07 3.93
CA GLY A 181 -1.02 -13.51 3.70
C GLY A 181 -1.40 -13.92 2.29
N SER A 182 -1.75 -12.99 1.41
CA SER A 182 -1.86 -13.25 -0.02
C SER A 182 -0.48 -13.61 -0.58
N ARG A 183 -0.47 -14.41 -1.64
CA ARG A 183 0.77 -14.94 -2.21
C ARG A 183 0.65 -15.04 -3.71
N THR A 184 1.71 -14.65 -4.41
CA THR A 184 1.81 -14.75 -5.87
C THR A 184 3.04 -15.56 -6.24
N ARG A 185 2.89 -16.45 -7.22
CA ARG A 185 3.93 -17.34 -7.74
C ARG A 185 3.98 -17.26 -9.26
N GLY A 186 5.20 -17.30 -9.77
CA GLY A 186 5.46 -17.18 -11.19
C GLY A 186 6.95 -17.27 -11.49
N TRP A 187 7.34 -16.61 -12.57
CA TRP A 187 8.74 -16.43 -12.94
C TRP A 187 9.05 -14.97 -13.19
N ILE A 188 10.32 -14.60 -13.12
CA ILE A 188 10.80 -13.30 -13.55
C ILE A 188 10.97 -13.29 -15.06
N ALA A 189 10.51 -12.22 -15.68
CA ALA A 189 10.66 -11.93 -17.08
C ALA A 189 10.98 -10.45 -17.27
N GLU A 190 11.39 -10.06 -18.47
CA GLU A 190 11.54 -8.68 -18.88
C GLU A 190 10.65 -8.34 -20.06
N ASP A 191 10.16 -7.10 -20.09
CA ASP A 191 9.49 -6.49 -21.23
C ASP A 191 9.57 -4.97 -21.10
N VAL A 192 8.96 -4.23 -22.02
CA VAL A 192 9.01 -2.77 -22.05
C VAL A 192 7.71 -2.12 -21.56
N ILE A 193 7.84 -1.16 -20.65
CA ILE A 193 6.78 -0.20 -20.36
C ILE A 193 6.81 0.89 -21.44
N THR A 194 5.64 1.29 -21.95
CA THR A 194 5.50 2.37 -22.94
C THR A 194 4.85 3.61 -22.33
N PHE A 195 5.47 4.77 -22.55
CA PHE A 195 4.95 6.07 -22.13
C PHE A 195 4.28 6.79 -23.30
N VAL A 196 2.99 7.10 -23.16
CA VAL A 196 2.16 7.53 -24.29
C VAL A 196 2.52 8.92 -24.80
N LEU A 197 2.91 9.86 -23.92
CA LEU A 197 3.12 11.25 -24.33
C LEU A 197 4.31 11.43 -25.25
N ASP A 198 5.41 10.70 -25.00
CA ASP A 198 6.67 10.81 -25.72
C ASP A 198 7.05 9.55 -26.50
N GLN A 199 6.22 8.49 -26.41
CA GLN A 199 6.45 7.19 -27.06
C GLN A 199 7.77 6.52 -26.64
N ASN A 200 8.33 6.94 -25.51
CA ASN A 200 9.51 6.32 -24.96
C ASN A 200 9.16 4.96 -24.35
N THR A 201 10.13 4.06 -24.36
CA THR A 201 9.99 2.72 -23.77
C THR A 201 11.11 2.47 -22.78
N VAL A 202 10.78 1.81 -21.68
CA VAL A 202 11.75 1.44 -20.63
C VAL A 202 11.62 -0.05 -20.35
N ARG A 203 12.73 -0.78 -20.45
CA ARG A 203 12.78 -2.21 -20.14
C ARG A 203 12.80 -2.41 -18.63
N ILE A 204 11.94 -3.29 -18.15
CA ILE A 204 11.87 -3.67 -16.74
C ILE A 204 11.84 -5.19 -16.60
N PHE A 205 12.35 -5.68 -15.48
CA PHE A 205 12.10 -7.01 -14.96
C PHE A 205 10.83 -7.00 -14.09
N PHE A 206 10.00 -8.03 -14.22
CA PHE A 206 8.77 -8.14 -13.47
C PHE A 206 8.42 -9.60 -13.20
N GLY A 207 7.61 -9.82 -12.17
CA GLY A 207 6.99 -11.11 -11.92
C GLY A 207 5.87 -11.39 -12.90
N CYS A 208 5.98 -12.46 -13.67
CA CYS A 208 4.91 -12.99 -14.48
C CYS A 208 4.13 -14.03 -13.66
N GLY A 209 3.12 -13.56 -12.91
CA GLY A 209 2.38 -14.35 -11.93
C GLY A 209 1.31 -15.23 -12.55
N ARG A 210 1.27 -16.52 -12.19
CA ARG A 210 0.28 -17.48 -12.73
C ARG A 210 -0.43 -18.30 -11.65
N ASP A 211 -0.11 -18.02 -10.39
CA ASP A 211 -0.64 -18.75 -9.24
C ASP A 211 -0.71 -17.81 -8.03
N GLN A 212 -1.94 -17.40 -7.70
CA GLN A 212 -2.27 -16.56 -6.58
C GLN A 212 -3.10 -17.36 -5.57
N THR A 213 -2.52 -17.64 -4.40
CA THR A 213 -3.23 -18.30 -3.28
C THR A 213 -3.79 -17.27 -2.31
N ASN A 214 -4.84 -17.64 -1.59
CA ASN A 214 -5.71 -16.70 -0.87
C ASN A 214 -6.28 -15.66 -1.83
N GLY A 215 -6.77 -16.11 -3.00
CA GLY A 215 -7.28 -15.27 -4.08
C GLY A 215 -8.43 -14.33 -3.71
N THR A 216 -9.09 -14.54 -2.56
CA THR A 216 -10.03 -13.56 -1.98
C THR A 216 -9.34 -12.25 -1.58
N ALA A 217 -8.02 -12.24 -1.46
CA ALA A 217 -7.18 -11.07 -1.26
C ALA A 217 -6.79 -10.35 -2.55
N PHE A 218 -6.96 -11.01 -3.70
CA PHE A 218 -6.73 -10.37 -4.99
C PHE A 218 -8.08 -10.13 -5.65
N THR A 219 -8.50 -8.87 -5.70
CA THR A 219 -9.74 -8.53 -6.38
C THR A 219 -9.53 -8.48 -7.88
N GLY A 220 -10.57 -8.77 -8.65
CA GLY A 220 -10.53 -8.72 -10.12
C GLY A 220 -10.37 -7.32 -10.72
N GLU A 221 -10.06 -6.30 -9.93
CA GLU A 221 -10.04 -4.90 -10.36
C GLU A 221 -8.68 -4.38 -10.78
N TYR A 222 -7.63 -5.15 -10.47
CA TYR A 222 -6.27 -4.81 -10.83
C TYR A 222 -5.55 -6.03 -11.40
N SER A 223 -4.55 -5.77 -12.23
CA SER A 223 -3.80 -6.77 -12.97
C SER A 223 -2.57 -7.31 -12.25
N GLY A 224 -2.25 -6.79 -11.06
CA GLY A 224 -1.11 -7.17 -10.23
C GLY A 224 -0.70 -6.05 -9.29
N ILE A 225 0.57 -6.02 -8.85
CA ILE A 225 1.08 -5.03 -7.89
C ILE A 225 2.37 -4.42 -8.43
N ALA A 226 2.45 -3.09 -8.40
CA ALA A 226 3.65 -2.30 -8.63
C ALA A 226 4.37 -2.08 -7.30
N GLY A 227 5.52 -2.75 -7.15
CA GLY A 227 6.38 -2.59 -5.98
C GLY A 227 7.06 -1.23 -6.03
N LEU A 228 6.76 -0.38 -5.05
CA LEU A 228 7.32 0.97 -4.92
C LEU A 228 8.35 1.05 -3.79
N GLY A 229 8.88 -0.09 -3.33
CA GLY A 229 9.91 -0.12 -2.30
C GLY A 229 11.14 0.75 -2.63
N ARG A 230 11.81 1.19 -1.57
CA ARG A 230 12.99 2.04 -1.59
C ARG A 230 14.05 1.52 -2.57
N ARG A 231 14.64 2.44 -3.35
CA ARG A 231 15.74 2.15 -4.27
C ARG A 231 16.89 1.46 -3.53
N VAL A 232 17.28 0.29 -4.04
CA VAL A 232 18.49 -0.42 -3.67
C VAL A 232 19.28 -0.77 -4.93
N HIS A 233 20.60 -0.88 -4.82
CA HIS A 233 21.47 -1.07 -5.99
C HIS A 233 21.43 -2.47 -6.58
N ILE A 234 21.07 -3.48 -5.78
CA ILE A 234 21.06 -4.88 -6.20
C ILE A 234 19.82 -5.54 -5.62
N GLY A 235 19.17 -6.36 -6.43
CA GLY A 235 18.24 -7.35 -5.91
C GLY A 235 16.86 -6.80 -5.54
N SER A 236 16.37 -5.81 -6.26
CA SER A 236 14.98 -5.37 -6.14
C SER A 236 14.32 -5.23 -7.50
N PHE A 237 13.07 -5.67 -7.59
CA PHE A 237 12.20 -5.50 -8.75
C PHE A 237 11.23 -4.31 -8.56
N SER A 238 11.58 -3.37 -7.68
CA SER A 238 10.78 -2.19 -7.39
C SER A 238 11.00 -1.15 -8.49
N LEU A 239 9.97 -0.40 -8.85
CA LEU A 239 10.10 0.64 -9.87
C LEU A 239 11.20 1.68 -9.55
N PRO A 240 11.36 2.18 -8.30
CA PRO A 240 12.49 3.05 -7.94
C PRO A 240 13.86 2.43 -8.24
N SER A 241 14.06 1.13 -7.96
CA SER A 241 15.34 0.46 -8.22
C SER A 241 15.58 0.26 -9.71
N GLN A 242 14.57 -0.21 -10.44
CA GLN A 242 14.66 -0.52 -11.86
C GLN A 242 14.82 0.71 -12.74
N PHE A 243 14.21 1.83 -12.36
CA PHE A 243 14.41 3.11 -13.03
C PHE A 243 15.66 3.84 -12.58
N GLU A 244 16.40 3.31 -11.60
CA GLU A 244 17.55 4.01 -11.02
C GLU A 244 17.18 5.39 -10.46
N ALA A 245 15.97 5.50 -9.91
CA ALA A 245 15.40 6.77 -9.48
C ALA A 245 15.66 7.03 -7.99
N ASP A 246 16.51 8.01 -7.71
CA ASP A 246 16.67 8.53 -6.34
C ASP A 246 15.45 9.32 -5.86
N ILE A 247 14.69 9.87 -6.81
CA ILE A 247 13.47 10.62 -6.54
C ILE A 247 12.28 9.82 -7.05
N MET A 248 11.36 9.50 -6.15
CA MET A 248 10.00 9.07 -6.48
C MET A 248 9.04 10.05 -5.83
N ALA A 249 8.07 10.57 -6.58
CA ALA A 249 7.05 11.46 -6.06
C ALA A 249 5.65 10.95 -6.41
N LEU A 250 4.71 11.09 -5.47
CA LEU A 250 3.31 10.76 -5.72
C LEU A 250 2.37 11.62 -4.88
N CYS A 251 1.16 11.82 -5.37
CA CYS A 251 0.08 12.39 -4.56
C CYS A 251 -1.13 11.45 -4.63
N LEU A 252 -1.65 11.05 -3.48
CA LEU A 252 -2.78 10.12 -3.43
C LEU A 252 -4.08 10.90 -3.62
N PRO A 253 -4.88 10.60 -4.66
CA PRO A 253 -6.13 11.32 -4.87
C PRO A 253 -7.06 11.11 -3.67
N GLU A 254 -7.84 12.15 -3.37
CA GLU A 254 -8.86 12.08 -2.32
C GLU A 254 -9.85 10.95 -2.58
N PHE A 255 -10.47 10.47 -1.51
CA PHE A 255 -11.34 9.30 -1.52
C PHE A 255 -12.43 9.34 -2.61
N TYR A 256 -13.02 10.51 -2.85
CA TYR A 256 -14.12 10.68 -3.80
C TYR A 256 -13.67 11.09 -5.20
N SER A 257 -12.38 11.40 -5.38
CA SER A 257 -11.89 11.94 -6.64
C SER A 257 -12.09 10.94 -7.78
N THR A 258 -12.63 11.44 -8.88
CA THR A 258 -12.72 10.72 -10.16
C THR A 258 -11.59 11.13 -11.10
N LYS A 259 -10.71 12.04 -10.67
CA LYS A 259 -9.58 12.52 -11.47
C LYS A 259 -8.34 11.69 -11.16
N PRO A 260 -7.49 11.42 -12.17
CA PRO A 260 -6.18 10.87 -11.92
C PRO A 260 -5.31 11.84 -11.13
N SER A 261 -4.49 11.29 -10.25
CA SER A 261 -3.29 11.96 -9.71
C SER A 261 -2.03 11.42 -10.40
N THR A 262 -0.86 11.68 -9.85
CA THR A 262 0.44 11.41 -10.50
C THR A 262 1.36 10.57 -9.61
N LEU A 263 2.04 9.61 -10.22
CA LEU A 263 3.26 8.95 -9.74
C LEU A 263 4.39 9.33 -10.71
N SER A 264 5.50 9.88 -10.23
CA SER A 264 6.65 10.24 -11.07
C SER A 264 7.96 9.74 -10.47
N PHE A 265 8.90 9.42 -11.35
CA PHE A 265 10.28 9.09 -10.99
C PHE A 265 11.25 10.13 -11.57
N HIS A 266 12.42 10.27 -10.97
CA HIS A 266 13.47 11.26 -11.26
C HIS A 266 13.09 12.73 -11.02
N THR A 267 11.81 13.02 -10.86
CA THR A 267 11.30 14.38 -10.74
C THR A 267 10.20 14.44 -9.68
N THR A 268 10.01 15.64 -9.13
CA THR A 268 8.87 15.96 -8.27
C THR A 268 8.22 17.24 -8.78
N PRO A 269 6.89 17.25 -8.97
CA PRO A 269 6.15 18.48 -9.21
C PRO A 269 5.85 19.24 -7.91
N TYR A 270 6.18 18.66 -6.75
CA TYR A 270 5.75 19.14 -5.44
C TYR A 270 6.78 20.03 -4.77
N LYS A 271 6.30 21.03 -4.04
CA LYS A 271 7.14 21.87 -3.17
C LYS A 271 7.55 21.06 -1.94
N LYS A 272 8.85 21.04 -1.63
CA LYS A 272 9.37 20.40 -0.41
C LYS A 272 9.11 21.30 0.81
N THR A 273 7.86 21.42 1.28
CA THR A 273 7.47 22.40 2.31
C THR A 273 7.83 21.97 3.73
N THR A 274 7.61 20.69 4.05
CA THR A 274 8.00 20.06 5.31
C THR A 274 8.62 18.70 5.01
N SER A 275 9.33 18.10 5.97
CA SER A 275 9.99 16.83 5.72
C SER A 275 10.15 15.93 6.94
N ALA A 276 10.36 14.65 6.65
CA ALA A 276 10.84 13.63 7.57
C ALA A 276 12.16 13.07 7.04
N ARG A 277 13.01 12.60 7.95
CA ARG A 277 14.21 11.83 7.55
C ARG A 277 13.79 10.39 7.28
N LEU A 278 14.16 9.88 6.11
CA LEU A 278 14.13 8.46 5.81
C LEU A 278 15.26 7.77 6.58
N LEU A 279 14.92 6.69 7.28
CA LEU A 279 15.88 5.92 8.05
C LEU A 279 16.25 4.65 7.28
N PRO A 280 17.53 4.44 6.95
CA PRO A 280 17.98 3.15 6.43
C PRO A 280 17.71 2.02 7.43
N ASN A 281 17.33 0.85 6.93
CA ASN A 281 17.14 -0.35 7.73
C ASN A 281 17.84 -1.52 7.03
N PHE A 282 18.89 -2.09 7.64
CA PHE A 282 19.66 -3.15 7.00
C PHE A 282 18.90 -4.47 6.86
N LYS A 283 17.91 -4.72 7.74
CA LYS A 283 17.06 -5.92 7.68
C LYS A 283 15.96 -5.79 6.64
N PHE A 284 15.44 -4.59 6.46
CA PHE A 284 14.36 -4.26 5.53
C PHE A 284 14.73 -3.06 4.64
N PRO A 285 15.73 -3.21 3.75
CA PRO A 285 16.33 -2.09 3.02
C PRO A 285 15.40 -1.44 1.98
N THR A 286 14.33 -2.14 1.59
CA THR A 286 13.32 -1.67 0.63
C THR A 286 12.16 -0.93 1.28
N ILE A 287 12.11 -0.82 2.62
CA ILE A 287 10.99 -0.20 3.34
C ILE A 287 11.33 1.25 3.74
N TYR A 288 10.37 2.16 3.59
CA TYR A 288 10.52 3.57 3.96
C TYR A 288 10.23 3.81 5.44
N PHE A 289 11.24 3.65 6.29
CA PHE A 289 11.18 4.07 7.68
C PHE A 289 11.33 5.59 7.80
N VAL A 290 10.60 6.20 8.74
CA VAL A 290 10.65 7.63 9.05
C VAL A 290 10.92 7.84 10.54
N ASN A 291 11.65 8.91 10.84
CA ASN A 291 12.05 9.26 12.21
C ASN A 291 10.94 9.99 13.00
N LEU A 292 9.77 9.37 13.13
CA LEU A 292 8.65 9.94 13.88
C LEU A 292 9.06 10.22 15.34
N TYR A 293 9.04 11.49 15.73
CA TYR A 293 9.54 11.97 17.02
C TYR A 293 8.43 12.17 18.03
N LYS A 294 7.38 12.93 17.72
CA LYS A 294 6.28 13.19 18.66
C LYS A 294 4.96 13.31 17.92
N VAL A 295 3.89 12.88 18.59
CA VAL A 295 2.52 13.04 18.14
C VAL A 295 1.79 13.94 19.12
N PHE A 296 1.02 14.89 18.59
CA PHE A 296 0.10 15.70 19.38
C PHE A 296 -1.32 15.58 18.82
N ILE A 297 -2.29 15.67 19.71
CA ILE A 297 -3.70 15.92 19.39
C ILE A 297 -4.00 17.33 19.89
N ASN A 298 -4.34 18.24 18.99
CA ASN A 298 -4.30 19.67 19.25
C ASN A 298 -2.93 20.06 19.85
N ASP A 299 -2.89 20.41 21.14
CA ASP A 299 -1.69 20.77 21.88
C ASP A 299 -1.32 19.73 22.96
N LYS A 300 -2.07 18.63 23.07
CA LYS A 300 -1.78 17.52 23.97
C LYS A 300 -0.77 16.58 23.36
N VAL A 301 0.40 16.46 23.99
CA VAL A 301 1.41 15.48 23.61
C VAL A 301 0.94 14.07 23.97
N ILE A 302 1.09 13.12 23.04
CA ILE A 302 0.91 11.70 23.33
C ILE A 302 2.24 11.16 23.88
N PRO A 303 2.28 10.65 25.12
CA PRO A 303 3.47 10.04 25.68
C PRO A 303 3.96 8.91 24.77
N LEU A 304 5.22 8.97 24.35
CA LEU A 304 5.83 7.86 23.64
C LEU A 304 6.21 6.79 24.65
N PHE A 305 5.72 5.57 24.41
CA PHE A 305 6.15 4.41 25.17
C PHE A 305 7.50 3.88 24.64
N PRO A 306 8.25 3.09 25.43
CA PRO A 306 9.52 2.50 24.99
C PRO A 306 9.44 1.73 23.65
N SER A 307 8.27 1.16 23.34
CA SER A 307 7.94 0.51 22.06
C SER A 307 8.10 1.43 20.85
N PHE A 308 7.87 2.73 21.04
CA PHE A 308 7.90 3.76 20.00
C PHE A 308 9.18 4.63 20.07
N SER A 309 9.75 4.83 21.26
CA SER A 309 10.91 5.72 21.46
C SER A 309 12.24 5.14 20.99
N GLN A 310 12.34 3.82 20.82
CA GLN A 310 13.48 3.21 20.15
C GLN A 310 13.24 3.26 18.65
N ASN A 311 13.62 4.37 17.99
CA ASN A 311 13.72 4.44 16.54
C ASN A 311 14.39 3.16 16.03
N ILE A 312 13.60 2.31 15.37
CA ILE A 312 13.99 1.01 14.78
C ILE A 312 14.24 -0.14 15.78
N GLY A 313 14.52 0.11 17.06
CA GLY A 313 14.76 -0.96 18.06
C GLY A 313 16.05 -1.75 17.80
N ASN A 314 16.54 -2.52 18.79
CA ASN A 314 17.77 -3.31 18.62
C ASN A 314 17.65 -4.42 17.57
N ASP A 315 16.44 -4.90 17.28
CA ASP A 315 16.15 -5.96 16.31
C ASP A 315 15.77 -5.44 14.91
N MET A 316 15.77 -4.11 14.74
CA MET A 316 15.39 -3.39 13.54
C MET A 316 13.94 -3.59 13.07
N THR A 317 13.03 -3.98 13.97
CA THR A 317 11.61 -4.24 13.66
C THR A 317 10.65 -3.16 14.16
N GLY A 318 11.12 -2.21 14.98
CA GLY A 318 10.33 -1.11 15.52
C GLY A 318 10.35 0.16 14.66
N GLY A 319 9.78 1.25 15.17
CA GLY A 319 9.77 2.57 14.51
C GLY A 319 8.47 2.86 13.74
N CYS A 320 8.57 3.66 12.68
CA CYS A 320 7.42 4.10 11.88
C CYS A 320 7.74 3.98 10.39
N ILE A 321 6.81 3.45 9.59
CA ILE A 321 6.94 3.33 8.14
C ILE A 321 5.84 4.10 7.40
N VAL A 322 6.08 4.39 6.12
CA VAL A 322 5.07 4.92 5.19
C VAL A 322 4.68 3.83 4.20
N ASP A 323 3.40 3.46 4.19
CA ASP A 323 2.89 2.33 3.39
C ASP A 323 1.58 2.68 2.67
N THR A 324 1.63 2.84 1.34
CA THR A 324 0.44 3.06 0.50
C THR A 324 -0.44 1.81 0.41
N GLY A 325 0.10 0.63 0.69
CA GLY A 325 -0.66 -0.62 0.79
C GLY A 325 -1.56 -0.69 2.03
N ALA A 326 -1.31 0.14 3.04
CA ALA A 326 -2.17 0.29 4.21
C ALA A 326 -3.19 1.43 4.02
N THR A 327 -4.48 1.14 4.17
CA THR A 327 -5.56 2.14 4.06
C THR A 327 -5.47 3.19 5.17
N ILE A 328 -5.38 2.79 6.43
CA ILE A 328 -5.40 3.69 7.59
C ILE A 328 -4.13 3.52 8.43
N THR A 329 -3.72 4.60 9.11
CA THR A 329 -2.60 4.58 10.05
C THR A 329 -2.81 3.59 11.20
N ASN A 330 -1.79 2.76 11.43
CA ASN A 330 -1.76 1.75 12.48
C ASN A 330 -0.74 2.14 13.54
N PHE A 331 -1.14 2.09 14.80
CA PHE A 331 -0.25 2.32 15.94
C PHE A 331 -0.12 1.07 16.82
N PRO A 332 1.06 0.87 17.45
CA PRO A 332 1.23 -0.14 18.49
C PRO A 332 0.15 -0.02 19.57
N PRO A 333 -0.30 -1.13 20.20
CA PRO A 333 -1.48 -1.09 21.06
C PRO A 333 -1.35 -0.11 22.25
N ASP A 334 -0.21 -0.12 22.93
CA ASP A 334 0.09 0.76 24.07
C ASP A 334 0.01 2.24 23.69
N PHE A 335 0.59 2.62 22.55
CA PHE A 335 0.51 3.97 22.01
C PHE A 335 -0.92 4.32 21.57
N TYR A 336 -1.57 3.42 20.85
CA TYR A 336 -2.90 3.65 20.31
C TYR A 336 -3.94 3.91 21.39
N TYR A 337 -3.92 3.16 22.50
CA TYR A 337 -4.90 3.35 23.56
C TYR A 337 -4.82 4.76 24.15
N VAL A 338 -3.61 5.26 24.40
CA VAL A 338 -3.42 6.64 24.91
C VAL A 338 -3.76 7.69 23.86
N PHE A 339 -3.38 7.46 22.59
CA PHE A 339 -3.77 8.32 21.47
C PHE A 339 -5.29 8.44 21.37
N ARG A 340 -6.01 7.32 21.33
CA ARG A 340 -7.47 7.24 21.24
C ARG A 340 -8.14 7.92 22.44
N ASP A 341 -7.69 7.64 23.65
CA ASP A 341 -8.31 8.18 24.85
C ASP A 341 -8.07 9.69 24.96
N THR A 342 -6.90 10.17 24.52
CA THR A 342 -6.61 11.61 24.40
C THR A 342 -7.48 12.25 23.32
N PHE A 343 -7.68 11.60 22.17
CA PHE A 343 -8.59 12.08 21.13
C PHE A 343 -10.01 12.26 21.68
N ARG A 344 -10.51 11.27 22.43
CA ARG A 344 -11.83 11.32 23.07
C ARG A 344 -11.98 12.46 24.07
N GLN A 345 -10.92 12.81 24.78
CA GLN A 345 -10.93 13.94 25.71
C GLN A 345 -10.92 15.30 25.01
N GLU A 346 -10.29 15.38 23.83
CA GLU A 346 -10.15 16.61 23.07
C GLU A 346 -11.35 16.90 22.14
N VAL A 347 -12.18 15.90 21.83
CA VAL A 347 -13.48 16.11 21.16
C VAL A 347 -14.46 16.70 22.17
N LYS A 348 -14.95 17.92 21.88
CA LYS A 348 -15.90 18.64 22.73
C LYS A 348 -17.27 18.70 22.07
N ASP A 349 -18.31 18.61 22.89
CA ASP A 349 -19.70 18.88 22.48
C ASP A 349 -20.25 17.97 21.36
N ILE A 350 -19.60 16.83 21.11
CA ILE A 350 -20.09 15.80 20.19
C ILE A 350 -20.21 14.48 20.97
N PRO A 351 -21.42 13.89 21.06
CA PRO A 351 -21.63 12.62 21.75
C PRO A 351 -20.78 11.49 21.14
N LEU A 352 -20.04 10.80 22.01
CA LEU A 352 -19.40 9.53 21.66
C LEU A 352 -20.49 8.50 21.37
N TYR A 353 -20.33 7.73 20.31
CA TYR A 353 -21.18 6.60 20.00
C TYR A 353 -20.72 5.38 20.80
N ASP A 354 -21.63 4.80 21.58
CA ASP A 354 -21.31 3.80 22.62
C ASP A 354 -20.92 2.40 22.08
N ALA A 355 -20.82 2.22 20.77
CA ALA A 355 -20.46 0.94 20.16
C ALA A 355 -19.40 1.11 19.05
N PRO A 356 -18.48 0.14 18.89
CA PRO A 356 -17.60 0.10 17.72
C PRO A 356 -18.40 -0.03 16.42
N LEU A 357 -17.88 0.58 15.36
CA LEU A 357 -18.42 0.45 14.01
C LEU A 357 -17.41 -0.24 13.10
N GLY A 358 -17.63 -1.53 12.83
CA GLY A 358 -16.71 -2.32 12.02
C GLY A 358 -15.29 -2.34 12.63
N SER A 359 -14.33 -1.72 11.93
CA SER A 359 -12.94 -1.61 12.39
C SER A 359 -12.66 -0.37 13.27
N PHE A 360 -13.63 0.53 13.43
CA PHE A 360 -13.49 1.73 14.24
C PHE A 360 -13.97 1.50 15.67
N ASP A 361 -13.12 1.79 16.65
CA ASP A 361 -13.47 1.67 18.06
C ASP A 361 -13.96 2.99 18.69
N THR A 362 -13.91 4.09 17.93
CA THR A 362 -14.20 5.44 18.38
C THR A 362 -14.95 6.19 17.28
N CYS A 363 -16.24 6.43 17.50
CA CYS A 363 -17.10 7.14 16.58
C CYS A 363 -17.98 8.14 17.32
N TYR A 364 -18.46 9.15 16.62
CA TYR A 364 -19.26 10.24 17.18
C TYR A 364 -20.52 10.44 16.36
N MET A 365 -21.61 10.73 17.06
CA MET A 365 -22.88 11.08 16.44
C MET A 365 -23.00 12.60 16.40
N VAL A 366 -23.27 13.15 15.22
CA VAL A 366 -23.42 14.59 15.02
C VAL A 366 -24.86 14.88 14.67
N ASP A 367 -25.47 15.82 15.40
CA ASP A 367 -26.86 16.20 15.14
C ASP A 367 -27.02 16.82 13.75
N PRO A 368 -28.14 16.56 13.04
CA PRO A 368 -28.39 17.15 11.73
C PRO A 368 -28.28 18.68 11.74
N GLY A 369 -27.51 19.23 10.81
CA GLY A 369 -27.30 20.68 10.68
C GLY A 369 -26.16 21.25 11.53
N VAL A 370 -25.53 20.45 12.39
CA VAL A 370 -24.31 20.83 13.11
C VAL A 370 -23.09 20.57 12.22
N VAL A 371 -22.20 21.56 12.12
CA VAL A 371 -20.87 21.38 11.51
C VAL A 371 -19.93 20.91 12.61
N PRO A 372 -19.50 19.64 12.62
CA PRO A 372 -18.65 19.15 13.69
C PRO A 372 -17.23 19.71 13.53
N THR A 373 -16.54 19.88 14.66
CA THR A 373 -15.12 20.22 14.68
C THR A 373 -14.37 19.13 15.43
N PHE A 374 -13.43 18.47 14.76
CA PHE A 374 -12.61 17.43 15.36
C PHE A 374 -11.17 17.92 15.62
N PRO A 375 -10.48 17.35 16.61
CA PRO A 375 -9.07 17.65 16.87
C PRO A 375 -8.18 17.41 15.65
N VAL A 376 -7.14 18.24 15.52
CA VAL A 376 -6.06 18.01 14.55
C VAL A 376 -5.00 17.08 15.14
N VAL A 377 -4.30 16.34 14.30
CA VAL A 377 -3.16 15.50 14.70
C VAL A 377 -1.88 16.09 14.11
N LYS A 378 -0.86 16.30 14.95
CA LYS A 378 0.45 16.83 14.54
C LYS A 378 1.49 15.72 14.68
N LEU A 379 2.12 15.34 13.57
CA LEU A 379 3.22 14.38 13.55
C LEU A 379 4.53 15.16 13.34
N TYR A 380 5.38 15.19 14.36
CA TYR A 380 6.71 15.81 14.26
C TYR A 380 7.78 14.75 14.01
N PHE A 381 8.69 15.01 13.08
CA PHE A 381 9.78 14.11 12.72
C PHE A 381 11.14 14.64 13.20
N GLY A 382 11.93 13.79 13.85
CA GLY A 382 13.27 14.09 14.40
C GLY A 382 13.30 15.04 15.60
N HIS A 383 12.63 16.18 15.51
CA HIS A 383 12.46 17.17 16.57
C HIS A 383 11.21 18.01 16.30
N GLN A 384 10.76 18.76 17.30
CA GLN A 384 9.59 19.62 17.18
C GLN A 384 9.95 20.94 16.49
N SER A 385 9.71 21.03 15.18
CA SER A 385 9.90 22.23 14.35
C SER A 385 8.81 22.29 13.26
N PRO A 386 8.32 23.49 12.86
CA PRO A 386 7.39 23.62 11.73
C PRO A 386 7.89 22.97 10.43
N GLU A 387 9.20 22.94 10.20
CA GLU A 387 9.81 22.34 9.00
C GLU A 387 9.69 20.82 8.95
N ASN A 388 9.44 20.17 10.10
CA ASN A 388 9.33 18.73 10.22
C ASN A 388 7.95 18.29 10.75
N LEU A 389 6.93 19.11 10.49
CA LEU A 389 5.56 18.86 10.90
C LEU A 389 4.74 18.34 9.72
N LEU A 390 4.14 17.16 9.87
CA LEU A 390 2.97 16.77 9.11
C LEU A 390 1.71 17.08 9.93
N LEU A 391 0.97 18.09 9.51
CA LEU A 391 -0.32 18.46 10.09
C LEU A 391 -1.44 17.68 9.40
N LEU A 392 -2.20 16.93 10.19
CA LEU A 392 -3.38 16.22 9.76
C LEU A 392 -4.62 16.95 10.28
N GLU A 393 -5.33 17.59 9.36
CA GLU A 393 -6.62 18.21 9.63
C GLU A 393 -7.75 17.18 9.69
N GLN A 394 -8.95 17.62 10.10
CA GLN A 394 -10.08 16.73 10.41
C GLN A 394 -10.38 15.70 9.31
N GLN A 395 -10.27 16.06 8.02
CA GLN A 395 -10.55 15.19 6.89
C GLN A 395 -9.60 13.98 6.81
N ARG A 396 -8.41 14.11 7.40
CA ARG A 396 -7.37 13.06 7.49
C ARG A 396 -7.35 12.38 8.88
N VAL A 397 -8.13 12.88 9.83
CA VAL A 397 -8.19 12.38 11.21
C VAL A 397 -9.47 11.58 11.48
N VAL A 398 -10.59 12.03 10.94
CA VAL A 398 -11.88 11.35 11.04
C VAL A 398 -12.40 10.97 9.66
N VAL A 399 -13.22 9.93 9.63
CA VAL A 399 -13.92 9.47 8.44
C VAL A 399 -15.41 9.36 8.73
N HIS A 400 -16.23 9.75 7.77
CA HIS A 400 -17.68 9.66 7.89
C HIS A 400 -18.15 8.28 7.39
N GLU A 401 -18.84 7.52 8.23
CA GLU A 401 -19.30 6.16 7.97
C GLU A 401 -20.65 5.93 8.67
N ARG A 402 -21.69 5.56 7.91
CA ARG A 402 -23.06 5.26 8.40
C ARG A 402 -23.67 6.37 9.24
N GLY A 403 -23.43 7.62 8.84
CA GLY A 403 -23.91 8.81 9.55
C GLY A 403 -23.13 9.14 10.82
N LEU A 404 -22.01 8.45 11.08
CA LEU A 404 -21.13 8.69 12.22
C LEU A 404 -19.78 9.22 11.73
N PHE A 405 -19.09 9.97 12.59
CA PHE A 405 -17.71 10.40 12.36
C PHE A 405 -16.78 9.54 13.21
N CYS A 406 -15.98 8.69 12.57
CA CYS A 406 -15.12 7.72 13.22
C CYS A 406 -13.64 8.12 13.16
N LEU A 407 -12.89 7.86 14.23
CA LEU A 407 -11.45 8.09 14.29
C LEU A 407 -10.75 7.19 13.26
N ALA A 408 -10.11 7.79 12.26
CA ALA A 408 -9.43 7.09 11.18
C ALA A 408 -8.01 6.65 11.58
N PHE A 409 -7.87 6.04 12.76
CA PHE A 409 -6.63 5.44 13.26
C PHE A 409 -6.99 4.15 13.98
N LYS A 410 -6.11 3.15 13.94
CA LYS A 410 -6.37 1.87 14.62
C LYS A 410 -5.15 1.29 15.30
N LYS A 411 -5.40 0.41 16.26
CA LYS A 411 -4.37 -0.48 16.79
C LYS A 411 -4.12 -1.65 15.86
N TRP A 412 -2.90 -2.16 15.93
CA TRP A 412 -2.53 -3.48 15.42
C TRP A 412 -1.53 -4.12 16.37
N ASN A 413 -1.44 -5.45 16.35
CA ASN A 413 -0.63 -6.18 17.32
C ASN A 413 0.84 -6.24 16.87
N HIS A 414 1.51 -5.09 16.74
CA HIS A 414 2.92 -5.01 16.35
C HIS A 414 3.59 -3.74 16.94
N PRO A 415 4.90 -3.75 17.28
CA PRO A 415 5.64 -2.57 17.78
C PRO A 415 5.91 -1.49 16.73
N LEU A 416 5.74 -1.79 15.45
CA LEU A 416 5.89 -0.81 14.36
C LEU A 416 4.67 0.10 14.27
N ALA A 417 4.83 1.35 13.85
CA ALA A 417 3.73 2.21 13.38
C ALA A 417 3.71 2.27 11.85
N ILE A 418 2.53 2.40 11.26
CA ILE A 418 2.36 2.59 9.81
C ILE A 418 1.59 3.87 9.58
N ILE A 419 2.14 4.81 8.83
CA ILE A 419 1.38 5.93 8.26
C ILE A 419 0.74 5.43 6.96
N GLY A 420 -0.59 5.30 7.00
CA GLY A 420 -1.39 4.75 5.91
C GLY A 420 -1.83 5.82 4.91
N SER A 421 -2.32 5.34 3.78
CA SER A 421 -2.74 6.16 2.64
C SER A 421 -3.86 7.17 2.96
N TYR A 422 -4.81 6.87 3.85
CA TYR A 422 -5.89 7.79 4.25
C TYR A 422 -5.34 9.10 4.85
N GLN A 423 -4.33 9.00 5.71
CA GLN A 423 -3.66 10.17 6.29
C GLN A 423 -2.82 10.96 5.27
N LEU A 424 -2.45 10.34 4.15
CA LEU A 424 -1.60 10.92 3.12
C LEU A 424 -2.39 11.42 1.89
N GLN A 425 -3.73 11.36 1.93
CA GLN A 425 -4.58 11.84 0.84
C GLN A 425 -4.40 13.34 0.61
N GLY A 426 -4.33 13.72 -0.66
CA GLY A 426 -4.15 15.11 -1.06
C GLY A 426 -2.75 15.68 -0.79
N ILE A 427 -1.83 14.89 -0.23
CA ILE A 427 -0.48 15.33 0.11
C ILE A 427 0.49 14.87 -0.97
N GLY A 428 1.24 15.81 -1.53
CA GLY A 428 2.36 15.54 -2.42
C GLY A 428 3.52 14.97 -1.62
N LEU A 429 3.86 13.71 -1.86
CA LEU A 429 4.97 13.01 -1.24
C LEU A 429 6.16 12.99 -2.19
N THR A 430 7.34 13.35 -1.70
CA THR A 430 8.59 13.18 -2.45
C THR A 430 9.56 12.34 -1.61
N PHE A 431 9.79 11.11 -2.05
CA PHE A 431 10.81 10.21 -1.52
C PHE A 431 12.12 10.49 -2.24
N ASP A 432 13.13 10.98 -1.52
CA ASP A 432 14.45 11.32 -2.02
C ASP A 432 15.49 10.46 -1.30
N THR A 433 15.90 9.35 -1.92
CA THR A 433 16.81 8.38 -1.32
C THR A 433 18.27 8.81 -1.39
N ALA A 434 18.61 9.77 -2.25
CA ALA A 434 19.95 10.37 -2.29
C ALA A 434 20.22 11.24 -1.06
N THR A 435 19.17 11.89 -0.53
CA THR A 435 19.26 12.77 0.65
C THR A 435 18.55 12.21 1.88
N ASP A 436 18.10 10.94 1.83
CA ASP A 436 17.36 10.28 2.92
C ASP A 436 16.20 11.14 3.45
N THR A 437 15.39 11.70 2.55
CA THR A 437 14.32 12.65 2.90
C THR A 437 12.98 12.23 2.31
N LEU A 438 11.92 12.32 3.11
CA LEU A 438 10.53 12.31 2.65
C LEU A 438 9.96 13.70 2.83
N SER A 439 9.66 14.41 1.74
CA SER A 439 9.04 15.73 1.79
C SER A 439 7.53 15.66 1.58
N PHE A 440 6.82 16.60 2.20
CA PHE A 440 5.37 16.76 2.12
C PHE A 440 5.02 18.13 1.51
N GLU A 441 4.02 18.15 0.63
CA GLU A 441 3.27 19.34 0.22
C GLU A 441 1.79 19.10 0.51
N LEU A 442 1.21 19.88 1.42
CA LEU A 442 -0.22 19.78 1.70
C LEU A 442 -1.03 20.30 0.49
N ASP A 443 -2.16 19.64 0.22
CA ASP A 443 -3.14 20.03 -0.80
C ASP A 443 -2.55 20.17 -2.21
N ALA A 444 -1.64 19.25 -2.55
CA ALA A 444 -0.91 19.22 -3.82
C ALA A 444 -1.61 18.44 -4.93
N CYS A 445 -2.65 17.67 -4.60
CA CYS A 445 -3.47 16.93 -5.56
C CYS A 445 -4.58 17.83 -6.15
N ASN A 446 -5.05 17.50 -7.36
CA ASN A 446 -6.13 18.19 -8.09
C ASN A 446 -7.53 17.58 -7.95
#